data_AF-K1KDP1-F1
#
_entry.id   AF-K1KDP1-F1
#
_cell.length_a   1.000
_cell.length_b   1.000
_cell.length_c   1.000
_cell.angle_alpha   90.00
_cell.angle_beta   90.00
_cell.angle_gamma   90.00
#
_symmetry.space_group_name_H-M   'P 1'
#
loop_
_entity.id
_entity.type
_entity.pdbx_description
1 polymer ?
#
loop_
_entity_poly.entity_id
_entity_poly.type
_entity_poly.pdbx_seq_one_letter_code
_entity_poly.pdbx_strand_id
1 'polypeptide(L)'
;MTPFPARTLLFGLCCGLVLTACDDDRIHNICANYPALCQDLVDDGWCRYERSDIIRARYYLQAEQTERHQYELMRSLERYLKCAERSTNIEYKRAREQKSPRVEGMLAAGDQLAQLDAATRNAKDPYLLLWHWTNNTNELARQQFLALEGQPALEEPELQLALGGIYAKREPQKAIALMQHALSLYREGDQVNGRILTSLSTLYMGQKEYGQAYLWGKVSESFQNAAEVSASRFSLYHSLSKQQQEGLDSQAAILVEQLKSGTYRP
;
A
#
# COMPACT_ATOMS: atom_id res chain seq x y z
N MET A 1 38.23 4.99 -70.51
CA MET A 1 39.33 4.84 -69.53
C MET A 1 38.73 4.32 -68.24
N THR A 2 39.45 3.39 -67.62
CA THR A 2 39.12 2.51 -66.50
C THR A 2 38.84 3.22 -65.16
N PRO A 3 38.25 2.51 -64.18
CA PRO A 3 37.60 3.07 -62.99
C PRO A 3 38.53 3.13 -61.77
N PHE A 4 38.12 3.85 -60.73
CA PHE A 4 38.63 3.70 -59.35
C PHE A 4 37.46 3.59 -58.37
N PRO A 5 37.41 2.56 -57.49
CA PRO A 5 36.34 2.40 -56.51
C PRO A 5 36.76 3.01 -55.16
N ALA A 6 35.88 3.81 -54.55
CA ALA A 6 36.05 4.30 -53.19
C ALA A 6 35.29 3.40 -52.21
N ARG A 7 36.03 3.00 -51.18
CA ARG A 7 35.75 1.99 -50.15
C ARG A 7 34.52 2.28 -49.29
N THR A 8 33.88 1.18 -48.95
CA THR A 8 32.97 0.93 -47.82
C THR A 8 33.46 1.55 -46.51
N LEU A 9 32.56 2.27 -45.83
CA LEU A 9 32.66 2.53 -44.39
C LEU A 9 31.32 2.14 -43.76
N LEU A 10 31.28 0.93 -43.18
CA LEU A 10 30.26 0.53 -42.22
C LEU A 10 30.43 1.42 -40.98
N PHE A 11 29.46 2.31 -40.74
CA PHE A 11 29.32 2.97 -39.45
C PHE A 11 28.63 1.99 -38.49
N GLY A 12 29.42 1.35 -37.64
CA GLY A 12 28.92 0.55 -36.52
C GLY A 12 28.22 1.46 -35.51
N LEU A 13 26.89 1.37 -35.44
CA LEU A 13 26.08 2.01 -34.42
C LEU A 13 26.29 1.25 -33.10
N CYS A 14 27.25 1.72 -32.31
CA CYS A 14 27.52 1.20 -30.98
C CYS A 14 26.37 1.62 -30.05
N CYS A 15 25.46 0.70 -29.79
CA CYS A 15 24.35 0.85 -28.85
C CYS A 15 24.92 0.82 -27.42
N GLY A 16 25.29 1.98 -26.90
CA GLY A 16 25.69 2.14 -25.50
C GLY A 16 24.47 2.01 -24.58
N LEU A 17 24.18 0.80 -24.12
CA LEU A 17 23.30 0.55 -23.00
C LEU A 17 23.97 1.06 -21.73
N VAL A 18 23.66 2.29 -21.31
CA VAL A 18 24.04 2.81 -20.00
C VAL A 18 23.07 2.24 -18.97
N LEU A 19 23.30 0.99 -18.56
CA LEU A 19 22.65 0.40 -17.39
C LEU A 19 23.48 0.77 -16.14
N THR A 20 23.34 2.00 -15.67
CA THR A 20 23.86 2.43 -14.36
C THR A 20 22.79 3.17 -13.58
N ALA A 21 21.82 2.42 -13.04
CA ALA A 21 20.85 2.96 -12.07
C ALA A 21 20.39 1.95 -11.00
N CYS A 22 20.74 0.66 -11.11
CA CYS A 22 20.17 -0.37 -10.23
C CYS A 22 20.93 -0.63 -8.90
N ASP A 23 21.98 0.14 -8.57
CA ASP A 23 22.76 -0.11 -7.33
C ASP A 23 22.86 1.10 -6.38
N ASP A 24 22.27 2.25 -6.73
CA ASP A 24 22.38 3.49 -5.93
C ASP A 24 21.33 3.59 -4.81
N ASP A 25 20.31 2.74 -4.81
CA ASP A 25 19.18 2.78 -3.85
C ASP A 25 19.40 1.92 -2.59
N ARG A 26 20.59 1.29 -2.45
CA ARG A 26 20.96 0.58 -1.23
C ARG A 26 21.13 1.60 -0.11
N ILE A 27 20.56 1.32 1.07
CA ILE A 27 20.58 2.26 2.22
C ILE A 27 22.01 2.73 2.56
N HIS A 28 23.01 1.84 2.49
CA HIS A 28 24.40 2.21 2.71
C HIS A 28 24.90 3.25 1.70
N ASN A 29 24.57 3.09 0.42
CA ASN A 29 24.96 4.02 -0.64
C ASN A 29 24.21 5.35 -0.51
N ILE A 30 22.90 5.31 -0.24
CA ILE A 30 22.10 6.52 0.01
C ILE A 30 22.70 7.32 1.17
N CYS A 31 22.98 6.70 2.32
CA CYS A 31 23.50 7.43 3.47
C CYS A 31 24.95 7.90 3.28
N ALA A 32 25.76 7.20 2.47
CA ALA A 32 27.11 7.66 2.13
C ALA A 32 27.10 8.89 1.21
N ASN A 33 26.20 8.90 0.22
CA ASN A 33 26.09 9.98 -0.76
C ASN A 33 25.24 11.17 -0.26
N TYR A 34 24.24 10.89 0.59
CA TYR A 34 23.26 11.87 1.10
C TYR A 34 23.05 11.71 2.62
N PRO A 35 24.06 12.04 3.47
CA PRO A 35 23.97 11.83 4.92
C PRO A 35 22.77 12.50 5.60
N ALA A 36 22.32 13.64 5.07
CA ALA A 36 21.17 14.39 5.57
C ALA A 36 19.85 13.57 5.53
N LEU A 37 19.75 12.55 4.68
CA LEU A 37 18.56 11.70 4.59
C LEU A 37 18.48 10.67 5.72
N CYS A 38 19.57 10.46 6.47
CA CYS A 38 19.69 9.37 7.44
C CYS A 38 20.04 9.83 8.87
N GLN A 39 20.68 10.99 9.02
CA GLN A 39 21.38 11.41 10.24
C GLN A 39 20.48 11.54 11.48
N ASP A 40 19.20 11.85 11.29
CA ASP A 40 18.21 12.04 12.35
C ASP A 40 17.56 10.72 12.80
N LEU A 41 17.83 9.60 12.12
CA LEU A 41 17.27 8.29 12.43
C LEU A 41 18.32 7.38 13.06
N VAL A 42 18.07 6.97 14.30
CA VAL A 42 18.96 6.07 15.05
C VAL A 42 19.15 4.73 14.33
N ASP A 43 20.38 4.20 14.31
CA ASP A 43 20.71 2.89 13.75
C ASP A 43 21.13 1.94 14.88
N ASP A 44 20.16 1.51 15.69
CA ASP A 44 20.36 0.65 16.87
C ASP A 44 19.73 -0.75 16.71
N GLY A 45 19.32 -1.10 15.49
CA GLY A 45 18.65 -2.35 15.14
C GLY A 45 17.14 -2.38 15.40
N TRP A 46 16.60 -1.49 16.23
CA TRP A 46 15.15 -1.34 16.40
C TRP A 46 14.55 -0.59 15.21
N CYS A 47 13.34 -1.00 14.78
CA CYS A 47 12.63 -0.36 13.67
C CYS A 47 13.47 -0.27 12.38
N ARG A 48 14.39 -1.23 12.17
CA ARG A 48 15.35 -1.21 11.06
C ARG A 48 14.66 -1.16 9.69
N TYR A 49 13.55 -1.87 9.54
CA TYR A 49 12.79 -1.89 8.29
C TYR A 49 12.11 -0.53 8.06
N GLU A 50 11.43 0.00 9.07
CA GLU A 50 10.78 1.32 9.00
C GLU A 50 11.78 2.46 8.74
N ARG A 51 12.97 2.40 9.37
CA ARG A 51 14.06 3.34 9.09
C ARG A 51 14.50 3.28 7.62
N SER A 52 14.68 2.07 7.10
CA SER A 52 15.07 1.87 5.70
C SER A 52 14.01 2.42 4.75
N ASP A 53 12.73 2.25 5.08
CA ASP A 53 11.60 2.77 4.30
C ASP A 53 11.58 4.30 4.28
N ILE A 54 11.80 4.97 5.43
CA ILE A 54 11.92 6.44 5.46
C ILE A 54 13.08 6.92 4.59
N ILE A 55 14.27 6.33 4.73
CA ILE A 55 15.46 6.76 3.98
C ILE A 55 15.20 6.65 2.47
N ARG A 56 14.62 5.54 2.03
CA ARG A 56 14.26 5.30 0.64
C ARG A 56 13.17 6.28 0.15
N ALA A 57 12.13 6.51 0.95
CA ALA A 57 11.06 7.44 0.60
C ALA A 57 11.58 8.89 0.51
N ARG A 58 12.50 9.29 1.39
CA ARG A 58 13.18 10.59 1.32
C ARG A 58 14.03 10.73 0.06
N TYR A 59 14.77 9.68 -0.31
CA TYR A 59 15.59 9.66 -1.52
C TYR A 59 14.74 9.86 -2.78
N TYR A 60 13.65 9.11 -2.93
CA TYR A 60 12.74 9.26 -4.08
C TYR A 60 12.00 10.61 -4.08
N LEU A 61 11.55 11.08 -2.91
CA LEU A 61 10.94 12.40 -2.81
C LEU A 61 11.92 13.52 -3.21
N GLN A 62 13.18 13.42 -2.82
CA GLN A 62 14.20 14.41 -3.21
C GLN A 62 14.44 14.41 -4.73
N ALA A 63 14.41 13.23 -5.36
CA ALA A 63 14.63 13.08 -6.80
C ALA A 63 13.45 13.58 -7.65
N GLU A 64 12.22 13.24 -7.28
CA GLU A 64 11.05 13.44 -8.15
C GLU A 64 10.06 14.50 -7.67
N GLN A 65 10.03 14.80 -6.36
CA GLN A 65 9.21 15.86 -5.75
C GLN A 65 7.70 15.77 -6.07
N THR A 66 7.16 14.55 -6.18
CA THR A 66 5.74 14.31 -6.48
C THR A 66 4.88 14.23 -5.21
N GLU A 67 3.59 14.57 -5.34
CA GLU A 67 2.59 14.38 -4.29
C GLU A 67 2.51 12.90 -3.84
N ARG A 68 2.69 11.96 -4.77
CA ARG A 68 2.74 10.53 -4.45
C ARG A 68 3.90 10.18 -3.52
N HIS A 69 5.11 10.67 -3.80
CA HIS A 69 6.25 10.43 -2.91
C HIS A 69 6.12 11.16 -1.57
N GLN A 70 5.40 12.29 -1.51
CA GLN A 70 5.06 12.93 -0.23
C GLN A 70 4.20 11.99 0.61
N TYR A 71 3.15 11.39 0.02
CA TYR A 71 2.33 10.39 0.71
C TYR A 71 3.14 9.18 1.17
N GLU A 72 4.01 8.63 0.31
CA GLU A 72 4.84 7.47 0.67
C GLU A 72 5.77 7.76 1.84
N LEU A 73 6.34 8.97 1.89
CA LEU A 73 7.13 9.42 3.02
C LEU A 73 6.27 9.57 4.28
N MET A 74 5.09 10.20 4.19
CA MET A 74 4.16 10.31 5.32
C MET A 74 3.80 8.94 5.90
N ARG A 75 3.44 7.98 5.04
CA ARG A 75 3.14 6.59 5.44
C ARG A 75 4.33 5.90 6.12
N SER A 76 5.54 6.13 5.62
CA SER A 76 6.77 5.55 6.18
C SER A 76 7.09 6.15 7.56
N LEU A 77 6.89 7.47 7.73
CA LEU A 77 7.04 8.16 9.01
C LEU A 77 6.04 7.65 10.06
N GLU A 78 4.77 7.47 9.69
CA GLU A 78 3.74 6.93 10.59
C GLU A 78 4.09 5.51 11.08
N ARG A 79 4.57 4.65 10.17
CA ARG A 79 5.02 3.30 10.52
C ARG A 79 6.20 3.31 11.48
N TYR A 80 7.19 4.17 11.23
CA TYR A 80 8.34 4.33 12.10
C TYR A 80 7.92 4.83 13.49
N LEU A 81 7.07 5.86 13.56
CA LEU A 81 6.55 6.38 14.84
C LEU A 81 5.88 5.26 15.63
N LYS A 82 4.99 4.48 15.01
CA LYS A 82 4.33 3.34 15.65
C LYS A 82 5.31 2.28 16.17
N CYS A 83 6.38 2.00 15.44
CA CYS A 83 7.43 1.08 15.89
C CYS A 83 8.25 1.68 17.05
N ALA A 84 8.66 2.95 16.92
CA ALA A 84 9.45 3.66 17.92
C ALA A 84 8.70 3.75 19.25
N GLU A 85 7.40 4.09 19.24
CA GLU A 85 6.55 4.14 20.43
C GLU A 85 6.50 2.79 21.14
N ARG A 86 6.35 1.69 20.39
CA ARG A 86 6.36 0.32 20.94
C ARG A 86 7.72 -0.06 21.52
N SER A 87 8.81 0.26 20.83
CA SER A 87 10.17 -0.10 21.26
C SER A 87 10.68 0.72 22.45
N THR A 88 10.15 1.91 22.66
CA THR A 88 10.51 2.80 23.77
C THR A 88 9.53 2.71 24.93
N ASN A 89 8.31 2.23 24.70
CA ASN A 89 7.18 2.36 25.60
C ASN A 89 6.86 3.83 25.94
N ILE A 90 7.06 4.73 24.97
CA ILE A 90 6.83 6.19 25.09
C ILE A 90 5.92 6.62 23.93
N GLU A 91 4.86 7.35 24.23
CA GLU A 91 4.05 8.01 23.21
C GLU A 91 4.82 9.22 22.63
N TYR A 92 4.83 9.40 21.29
CA TYR A 92 5.48 10.53 20.63
C TYR A 92 5.07 11.88 21.26
N LYS A 93 3.77 12.03 21.56
CA LYS A 93 3.21 13.24 22.16
C LYS A 93 3.77 13.56 23.56
N ARG A 94 4.34 12.58 24.26
CA ARG A 94 4.88 12.70 25.63
C ARG A 94 6.41 12.63 25.68
N ALA A 95 7.10 12.51 24.56
CA ALA A 95 8.51 12.14 24.52
C ALA A 95 9.49 13.30 24.81
N ARG A 96 9.02 14.54 24.91
CA ARG A 96 9.85 15.77 24.93
C ARG A 96 10.85 15.87 26.10
N GLU A 97 10.60 15.18 27.21
CA GLU A 97 11.43 15.25 28.41
C GLU A 97 12.55 14.20 28.45
N GLN A 98 12.54 13.22 27.53
CA GLN A 98 13.50 12.13 27.51
C GLN A 98 14.57 12.34 26.44
N LYS A 99 15.84 12.14 26.80
CA LYS A 99 17.00 12.33 25.90
C LYS A 99 17.64 10.99 25.56
N SER A 100 17.01 10.23 24.67
CA SER A 100 17.63 9.05 24.06
C SER A 100 17.68 9.22 22.55
N PRO A 101 18.67 8.65 21.85
CA PRO A 101 18.76 8.74 20.39
C PRO A 101 17.49 8.27 19.67
N ARG A 102 16.81 7.26 20.23
CA ARG A 102 15.55 6.76 19.66
C ARG A 102 14.39 7.74 19.85
N VAL A 103 14.33 8.41 21.00
CA VAL A 103 13.34 9.48 21.23
C VAL A 103 13.63 10.67 20.31
N GLU A 104 14.89 11.04 20.14
CA GLU A 104 15.28 12.13 19.22
C GLU A 104 14.86 11.82 17.77
N GLY A 105 15.13 10.61 17.28
CA GLY A 105 14.68 10.22 15.94
C GLY A 105 13.16 10.10 15.81
N MET A 106 12.46 9.69 16.88
CA MET A 106 11.00 9.72 16.92
C MET A 106 10.46 11.16 16.85
N LEU A 107 11.08 12.11 17.56
CA LEU A 107 10.70 13.52 17.51
C LEU A 107 10.95 14.11 16.12
N ALA A 108 12.11 13.85 15.52
CA ALA A 108 12.44 14.30 14.17
C ALA A 108 11.47 13.76 13.11
N ALA A 109 11.12 12.48 13.18
CA ALA A 109 10.14 11.87 12.28
C ALA A 109 8.74 12.51 12.44
N GLY A 110 8.32 12.79 13.68
CA GLY A 110 7.05 13.45 13.95
C GLY A 110 7.01 14.90 13.44
N ASP A 111 8.09 15.65 13.60
CA ASP A 111 8.21 17.02 13.09
C ASP A 111 8.17 17.04 11.56
N GLN A 112 8.83 16.09 10.88
CA GLN A 112 8.75 15.96 9.43
C GLN A 112 7.34 15.59 8.96
N LEU A 113 6.65 14.69 9.65
CA LEU A 113 5.27 14.34 9.33
C LEU A 113 4.34 15.56 9.45
N ALA A 114 4.51 16.38 10.49
CA ALA A 114 3.74 17.61 10.68
C ALA A 114 4.02 18.65 9.58
N GLN A 115 5.28 18.75 9.12
CA GLN A 115 5.64 19.62 7.99
C GLN A 115 4.98 19.16 6.69
N LEU A 116 4.99 17.85 6.41
CA LEU A 116 4.33 17.29 5.23
C LEU A 116 2.82 17.50 5.28
N ASP A 117 2.17 17.22 6.41
CA ASP A 117 0.73 17.49 6.61
C ASP A 117 0.38 18.96 6.28
N ALA A 118 1.16 19.91 6.77
CA ALA A 118 0.95 21.32 6.45
C ALA A 118 1.15 21.61 4.95
N ALA A 119 2.18 21.03 4.33
CA ALA A 119 2.53 21.26 2.92
C ALA A 119 1.53 20.63 1.94
N THR A 120 0.93 19.49 2.28
CA THR A 120 0.06 18.71 1.39
C THR A 120 -1.42 19.02 1.53
N ARG A 121 -1.81 19.96 2.38
CA ARG A 121 -3.22 20.26 2.72
C ARG A 121 -4.15 20.48 1.53
N ASN A 122 -3.61 20.97 0.41
CA ASN A 122 -4.33 21.26 -0.83
C ASN A 122 -3.96 20.33 -1.99
N ALA A 123 -3.30 19.20 -1.70
CA ALA A 123 -2.90 18.21 -2.69
C ALA A 123 -4.12 17.60 -3.40
N LYS A 124 -3.87 17.02 -4.57
CA LYS A 124 -4.91 16.38 -5.41
C LYS A 124 -4.70 14.88 -5.58
N ASP A 125 -3.52 14.38 -5.20
CA ASP A 125 -3.25 12.94 -5.18
C ASP A 125 -4.29 12.21 -4.30
N PRO A 126 -4.93 11.14 -4.81
CA PRO A 126 -5.97 10.41 -4.10
C PRO A 126 -5.58 9.91 -2.70
N TYR A 127 -4.32 9.53 -2.49
CA TYR A 127 -3.87 9.03 -1.20
C TYR A 127 -3.69 10.17 -0.20
N LEU A 128 -3.19 11.33 -0.63
CA LEU A 128 -3.13 12.52 0.23
C LEU A 128 -4.54 13.00 0.58
N LEU A 129 -5.47 12.99 -0.38
CA LEU A 129 -6.88 13.31 -0.10
C LEU A 129 -7.46 12.36 0.96
N LEU A 130 -7.22 11.06 0.81
CA LEU A 130 -7.65 10.05 1.78
C LEU A 130 -7.01 10.28 3.14
N TRP A 131 -5.69 10.50 3.20
CA TRP A 131 -4.93 10.74 4.43
C TRP A 131 -5.45 11.97 5.17
N HIS A 132 -5.63 13.10 4.49
CA HIS A 132 -6.15 14.32 5.12
C HIS A 132 -7.58 14.15 5.61
N TRP A 133 -8.40 13.39 4.88
CA TRP A 133 -9.74 13.10 5.36
C TRP A 133 -9.69 12.25 6.65
N THR A 134 -8.94 11.15 6.66
CA THR A 134 -8.91 10.21 7.80
C THR A 134 -8.19 10.76 9.02
N ASN A 135 -7.13 11.55 8.83
CA ASN A 135 -6.27 12.02 9.92
C ASN A 135 -6.69 13.40 10.44
N ASN A 136 -7.23 14.27 9.58
CA ASN A 136 -7.57 15.65 9.93
C ASN A 136 -9.07 15.94 9.90
N THR A 137 -9.92 14.96 9.59
CA THR A 137 -11.38 15.17 9.38
C THR A 137 -11.64 16.23 8.29
N ASN A 138 -10.79 16.27 7.27
CA ASN A 138 -10.91 17.26 6.19
C ASN A 138 -12.02 16.85 5.21
N GLU A 139 -13.22 17.41 5.38
CA GLU A 139 -14.37 17.12 4.51
C GLU A 139 -14.18 17.61 3.07
N LEU A 140 -13.36 18.65 2.83
CA LEU A 140 -13.05 19.08 1.47
C LEU A 140 -12.22 18.00 0.75
N ALA A 141 -11.21 17.45 1.42
CA ALA A 141 -10.39 16.37 0.87
C ALA A 141 -11.24 15.12 0.56
N ARG A 142 -12.20 14.80 1.44
CA ARG A 142 -13.19 13.75 1.19
C ARG A 142 -14.04 14.01 -0.05
N GLN A 143 -14.58 15.23 -0.20
CA GLN A 143 -15.38 15.59 -1.38
C GLN A 143 -14.57 15.49 -2.67
N GLN A 144 -13.31 15.95 -2.64
CA GLN A 144 -12.38 15.84 -3.76
C GLN A 144 -12.07 14.38 -4.09
N PHE A 145 -11.82 13.54 -3.09
CA PHE A 145 -11.60 12.10 -3.28
C PHE A 145 -12.80 11.42 -3.94
N LEU A 146 -14.01 11.69 -3.45
CA LEU A 146 -15.24 11.13 -4.02
C LEU A 146 -15.51 11.61 -5.45
N ALA A 147 -15.10 12.83 -5.80
CA ALA A 147 -15.21 13.34 -7.16
C ALA A 147 -14.29 12.61 -8.17
N LEU A 148 -13.31 11.83 -7.69
CA LEU A 148 -12.44 10.99 -8.52
C LEU A 148 -13.05 9.62 -8.83
N GLU A 149 -14.24 9.30 -8.32
CA GLU A 149 -14.91 8.04 -8.62
C GLU A 149 -15.07 7.82 -10.14
N GLY A 150 -14.69 6.62 -10.60
CA GLY A 150 -14.71 6.25 -12.01
C GLY A 150 -13.56 6.80 -12.86
N GLN A 151 -12.64 7.57 -12.26
CA GLN A 151 -11.45 8.07 -12.96
C GLN A 151 -10.28 7.08 -12.83
N PRO A 152 -9.36 7.05 -13.82
CA PRO A 152 -8.16 6.20 -13.77
C PRO A 152 -7.29 6.42 -12.53
N ALA A 153 -7.36 7.60 -11.91
CA ALA A 153 -6.62 7.92 -10.68
C ALA A 153 -7.01 7.03 -9.49
N LEU A 154 -8.19 6.40 -9.50
CA LEU A 154 -8.62 5.47 -8.45
C LEU A 154 -8.44 4.00 -8.82
N GLU A 155 -7.82 3.67 -9.96
CA GLU A 155 -7.55 2.30 -10.41
C GLU A 155 -6.36 1.67 -9.65
N GLU A 156 -6.40 1.74 -8.31
CA GLU A 156 -5.47 1.09 -7.39
C GLU A 156 -6.28 0.33 -6.31
N PRO A 157 -5.90 -0.91 -5.94
CA PRO A 157 -6.70 -1.74 -5.03
C PRO A 157 -7.03 -1.05 -3.69
N GLU A 158 -6.08 -0.31 -3.13
CA GLU A 158 -6.19 0.40 -1.86
C GLU A 158 -7.19 1.55 -1.91
N LEU A 159 -7.28 2.24 -3.05
CA LEU A 159 -8.22 3.33 -3.27
C LEU A 159 -9.64 2.80 -3.49
N GLN A 160 -9.76 1.67 -4.19
CA GLN A 160 -11.02 0.95 -4.35
C GLN A 160 -11.53 0.39 -3.00
N LEU A 161 -10.63 -0.15 -2.17
CA LEU A 161 -10.92 -0.55 -0.79
C LEU A 161 -11.44 0.63 0.03
N ALA A 162 -10.78 1.79 -0.05
CA ALA A 162 -11.20 2.99 0.65
C ALA A 162 -12.60 3.43 0.20
N LEU A 163 -12.83 3.53 -1.11
CA LEU A 163 -14.12 3.90 -1.69
C LEU A 163 -15.24 2.92 -1.30
N GLY A 164 -14.96 1.61 -1.36
CA GLY A 164 -15.89 0.57 -0.90
C GLY A 164 -16.24 0.72 0.58
N GLY A 165 -15.27 1.05 1.43
CA GLY A 165 -15.49 1.33 2.85
C GLY A 165 -16.43 2.53 3.09
N ILE A 166 -16.36 3.56 2.25
CA ILE A 166 -17.27 4.73 2.31
C ILE A 166 -18.71 4.32 2.04
N TYR A 167 -18.92 3.48 1.02
CA TYR A 167 -20.25 3.06 0.58
C TYR A 167 -20.83 1.90 1.41
N ALA A 168 -20.00 1.13 2.11
CA ALA A 168 -20.37 -0.12 2.79
C ALA A 168 -21.69 -0.07 3.58
N LYS A 169 -21.93 1.03 4.32
CA LYS A 169 -23.14 1.17 5.14
C LYS A 169 -24.39 1.57 4.35
N ARG A 170 -24.24 2.39 3.30
CA ARG A 170 -25.38 3.01 2.58
C ARG A 170 -25.73 2.27 1.31
N GLU A 171 -24.72 1.78 0.60
CA GLU A 171 -24.81 1.11 -0.70
C GLU A 171 -23.95 -0.16 -0.69
N PRO A 172 -24.32 -1.19 0.10
CA PRO A 172 -23.49 -2.38 0.29
C PRO A 172 -23.19 -3.15 -1.01
N GLN A 173 -24.13 -3.17 -1.96
CA GLN A 173 -23.88 -3.81 -3.27
C GLN A 173 -22.83 -3.04 -4.10
N LYS A 174 -22.84 -1.70 -4.03
CA LYS A 174 -21.79 -0.87 -4.64
C LYS A 174 -20.44 -1.13 -3.98
N ALA A 175 -20.41 -1.22 -2.65
CA ALA A 175 -19.19 -1.55 -1.91
C ALA A 175 -18.64 -2.94 -2.30
N ILE A 176 -19.50 -3.95 -2.46
CA ILE A 176 -19.10 -5.28 -2.96
C ILE A 176 -18.46 -5.15 -4.35
N ALA A 177 -19.10 -4.45 -5.28
CA ALA A 177 -18.57 -4.27 -6.64
C ALA A 177 -17.20 -3.58 -6.64
N LEU A 178 -17.00 -2.55 -5.80
CA LEU A 178 -15.72 -1.86 -5.64
C LEU A 178 -14.63 -2.79 -5.08
N MET A 179 -14.97 -3.63 -4.10
CA MET A 179 -14.01 -4.60 -3.54
C MET A 179 -13.65 -5.70 -4.55
N GLN A 180 -14.62 -6.17 -5.34
CA GLN A 180 -14.37 -7.12 -6.43
C GLN A 180 -13.49 -6.49 -7.52
N HIS A 181 -13.75 -5.24 -7.88
CA HIS A 181 -12.92 -4.49 -8.81
C HIS A 181 -11.49 -4.34 -8.28
N ALA A 182 -11.32 -3.97 -7.01
CA ALA A 182 -10.03 -3.88 -6.34
C ALA A 182 -9.20 -5.16 -6.50
N LEU A 183 -9.83 -6.33 -6.37
CA LEU A 183 -9.17 -7.62 -6.53
C LEU A 183 -8.75 -7.91 -7.98
N SER A 184 -9.48 -7.40 -8.97
CA SER A 184 -9.18 -7.59 -10.39
C SER A 184 -7.94 -6.80 -10.86
N LEU A 185 -7.51 -5.81 -10.07
CA LEU A 185 -6.36 -4.95 -10.37
C LEU A 185 -5.01 -5.59 -10.01
N TYR A 186 -4.99 -6.64 -9.18
CA TYR A 186 -3.76 -7.34 -8.82
C TYR A 186 -3.17 -8.12 -10.00
N ARG A 187 -1.84 -8.12 -10.08
CA ARG A 187 -1.04 -8.85 -11.05
C ARG A 187 -0.27 -9.98 -10.37
N GLU A 188 0.28 -10.88 -11.19
CA GLU A 188 1.18 -11.91 -10.70
C GLU A 188 2.35 -11.31 -9.91
N GLY A 189 2.58 -11.84 -8.70
CA GLY A 189 3.63 -11.37 -7.80
C GLY A 189 3.23 -10.22 -6.87
N ASP A 190 2.07 -9.59 -7.07
CA ASP A 190 1.60 -8.55 -6.16
C ASP A 190 1.20 -9.13 -4.80
N GLN A 191 1.44 -8.34 -3.75
CA GLN A 191 0.96 -8.69 -2.42
C GLN A 191 -0.51 -8.29 -2.27
N VAL A 192 -1.41 -9.27 -2.35
CA VAL A 192 -2.85 -9.05 -2.15
C VAL A 192 -3.14 -8.54 -0.74
N ASN A 193 -3.80 -7.39 -0.64
CA ASN A 193 -4.25 -6.82 0.63
C ASN A 193 -5.44 -7.62 1.19
N GLY A 194 -5.15 -8.46 2.19
CA GLY A 194 -6.14 -9.33 2.83
C GLY A 194 -7.36 -8.60 3.44
N ARG A 195 -7.29 -7.28 3.68
CA ARG A 195 -8.46 -6.50 4.16
C ARG A 195 -9.58 -6.43 3.13
N ILE A 196 -9.27 -6.49 1.83
CA ILE A 196 -10.29 -6.50 0.77
C ILE A 196 -11.11 -7.79 0.87
N LEU A 197 -10.43 -8.92 1.05
CA LEU A 197 -11.03 -10.25 1.20
C LEU A 197 -11.92 -10.33 2.46
N THR A 198 -11.39 -9.84 3.59
CA THR A 198 -12.16 -9.76 4.85
C THR A 198 -13.37 -8.83 4.73
N SER A 199 -13.23 -7.71 4.01
CA SER A 199 -14.33 -6.77 3.76
C SER A 199 -15.43 -7.39 2.90
N LEU A 200 -15.09 -8.12 1.83
CA LEU A 200 -16.06 -8.87 1.02
C LEU A 200 -16.84 -9.87 1.87
N SER A 201 -16.14 -10.68 2.65
CA SER A 201 -16.77 -11.65 3.54
C SER A 201 -17.77 -10.98 4.50
N THR A 202 -17.38 -9.85 5.10
CA THR A 202 -18.24 -9.08 6.02
C THR A 202 -19.43 -8.43 5.32
N LEU A 203 -19.23 -7.88 4.11
CA LEU A 203 -20.30 -7.29 3.32
C LEU A 203 -21.34 -8.33 2.92
N TYR A 204 -20.93 -9.48 2.37
CA TYR A 204 -21.85 -10.57 2.06
C TYR A 204 -22.56 -11.11 3.30
N MET A 205 -21.88 -11.19 4.45
CA MET A 205 -22.51 -11.56 5.72
C MET A 205 -23.63 -10.58 6.09
N GLY A 206 -23.38 -9.27 6.01
CA GLY A 206 -24.38 -8.23 6.27
C GLY A 206 -25.60 -8.32 5.35
N GLN A 207 -25.38 -8.75 4.11
CA GLN A 207 -26.42 -8.98 3.11
C GLN A 207 -27.12 -10.34 3.23
N LYS A 208 -26.74 -11.17 4.23
CA LYS A 208 -27.22 -12.54 4.45
C LYS A 208 -26.92 -13.50 3.29
N GLU A 209 -25.92 -13.18 2.48
CA GLU A 209 -25.40 -14.03 1.41
C GLU A 209 -24.34 -14.99 1.98
N TYR A 210 -24.77 -15.88 2.89
CA TYR A 210 -23.87 -16.66 3.75
C TYR A 210 -22.88 -17.55 2.98
N GLY A 211 -23.26 -18.06 1.80
CA GLY A 211 -22.36 -18.85 0.94
C GLY A 211 -21.19 -18.02 0.41
N GLN A 212 -21.47 -16.80 -0.08
CA GLN A 212 -20.43 -15.87 -0.53
C GLN A 212 -19.57 -15.39 0.64
N ALA A 213 -20.20 -15.14 1.78
CA ALA A 213 -19.51 -14.71 2.98
C ALA A 213 -18.51 -15.79 3.46
N TYR A 214 -18.92 -17.07 3.44
CA TYR A 214 -18.05 -18.21 3.72
C TYR A 214 -16.91 -18.32 2.69
N LEU A 215 -17.24 -18.27 1.39
CA LEU A 215 -16.27 -18.34 0.29
C LEU A 215 -15.16 -17.31 0.46
N TRP A 216 -15.51 -16.03 0.61
CA TRP A 216 -14.52 -14.96 0.79
C TRP A 216 -13.78 -15.04 2.12
N GLY A 217 -14.39 -15.61 3.15
CA GLY A 217 -13.70 -15.96 4.39
C GLY A 217 -12.59 -17.00 4.17
N LYS A 218 -12.88 -18.06 3.41
CA LYS A 218 -11.89 -19.09 3.03
C LYS A 218 -10.77 -18.55 2.15
N VAL A 219 -11.09 -17.69 1.19
CA VAL A 219 -10.07 -17.00 0.39
C VAL A 219 -9.18 -16.15 1.31
N SER A 220 -9.77 -15.36 2.21
CA SER A 220 -9.04 -14.52 3.18
C SER A 220 -8.07 -15.31 4.07
N GLU A 221 -8.45 -16.51 4.52
CA GLU A 221 -7.59 -17.39 5.32
C GLU A 221 -6.30 -17.80 4.57
N SER A 222 -6.31 -17.81 3.23
CA SER A 222 -5.15 -18.22 2.42
C SER A 222 -4.11 -17.11 2.21
N PHE A 223 -4.43 -15.86 2.57
CA PHE A 223 -3.56 -14.69 2.37
C PHE A 223 -3.10 -14.03 3.68
N GLN A 224 -3.65 -14.42 4.84
CA GLN A 224 -3.31 -13.80 6.13
C GLN A 224 -2.46 -14.73 7.01
N ASN A 225 -1.41 -14.17 7.63
CA ASN A 225 -0.65 -14.86 8.70
C ASN A 225 -1.44 -14.96 10.03
N ALA A 226 -2.60 -14.30 10.13
CA ALA A 226 -3.59 -14.48 11.19
C ALA A 226 -4.94 -13.94 10.69
N ALA A 227 -5.87 -14.81 10.29
CA ALA A 227 -7.18 -14.40 9.80
C ALA A 227 -7.99 -13.66 10.89
N GLU A 228 -8.32 -12.37 10.70
CA GLU A 228 -9.21 -11.64 11.62
C GLU A 228 -10.65 -12.20 11.62
N VAL A 229 -11.05 -12.82 10.49
CA VAL A 229 -12.34 -13.49 10.30
C VAL A 229 -12.09 -14.94 9.91
N SER A 230 -12.50 -15.88 10.76
CA SER A 230 -12.43 -17.32 10.47
C SER A 230 -13.73 -17.84 9.86
N ALA A 231 -13.61 -18.65 8.82
CA ALA A 231 -14.72 -19.41 8.23
C ALA A 231 -15.48 -20.26 9.27
N SER A 232 -14.80 -20.71 10.33
CA SER A 232 -15.40 -21.49 11.42
C SER A 232 -16.51 -20.73 12.18
N ARG A 233 -16.40 -19.40 12.28
CA ARG A 233 -17.40 -18.55 12.97
C ARG A 233 -18.71 -18.39 12.18
N PHE A 234 -18.74 -18.77 10.90
CA PHE A 234 -19.95 -18.70 10.07
C PHE A 234 -21.01 -19.72 10.48
N SER A 235 -20.61 -20.85 11.06
CA SER A 235 -21.52 -21.88 11.56
C SER A 235 -22.49 -21.35 12.64
N LEU A 236 -22.15 -20.24 13.29
CA LEU A 236 -22.99 -19.55 14.27
C LEU A 236 -24.19 -18.84 13.64
N TYR A 237 -24.11 -18.46 12.36
CA TYR A 237 -25.13 -17.68 11.67
C TYR A 237 -25.94 -18.50 10.67
N HIS A 238 -25.32 -19.49 10.03
CA HIS A 238 -25.98 -20.38 9.07
C HIS A 238 -25.23 -21.71 8.94
N SER A 239 -25.97 -22.83 8.99
CA SER A 239 -25.40 -24.16 8.79
C SER A 239 -25.36 -24.53 7.31
N LEU A 240 -24.17 -24.52 6.72
CA LEU A 240 -23.93 -25.10 5.40
C LEU A 240 -23.74 -26.62 5.52
N SER A 241 -24.33 -27.39 4.61
CA SER A 241 -24.08 -28.84 4.54
C SER A 241 -22.62 -29.13 4.20
N LYS A 242 -22.14 -30.32 4.55
CA LYS A 242 -20.76 -30.74 4.23
C LYS A 242 -20.47 -30.63 2.72
N GLN A 243 -21.42 -31.05 1.90
CA GLN A 243 -21.29 -30.97 0.43
C GLN A 243 -21.21 -29.51 -0.06
N GLN A 244 -21.97 -28.59 0.55
CA GLN A 244 -21.89 -27.17 0.21
C GLN A 244 -20.53 -26.57 0.62
N GLN A 245 -20.03 -26.93 1.80
CA GLN A 245 -18.70 -26.50 2.27
C GLN A 245 -17.60 -27.01 1.33
N GLU A 246 -17.61 -28.29 0.98
CA GLU A 246 -16.62 -28.88 0.06
C GLU A 246 -16.63 -28.19 -1.33
N GLY A 247 -17.82 -27.83 -1.84
CA GLY A 247 -17.95 -27.07 -3.08
C GLY A 247 -17.38 -25.65 -2.99
N LEU A 248 -17.69 -24.94 -1.90
CA LEU A 248 -17.20 -23.57 -1.67
C LEU A 248 -15.69 -23.54 -1.38
N ASP A 249 -15.15 -24.54 -0.69
CA ASP A 249 -13.71 -24.68 -0.44
C ASP A 249 -12.95 -24.88 -1.76
N SER A 250 -13.50 -25.72 -2.66
CA SER A 250 -12.94 -25.93 -3.99
C SER A 250 -12.96 -24.63 -4.81
N GLN A 251 -14.05 -23.86 -4.72
CA GLN A 251 -14.14 -22.55 -5.37
C GLN A 251 -13.17 -21.54 -4.77
N ALA A 252 -12.99 -21.53 -3.44
CA ALA A 252 -12.04 -20.66 -2.75
C ALA A 252 -10.61 -20.92 -3.24
N ALA A 253 -10.22 -22.19 -3.39
CA ALA A 253 -8.91 -22.56 -3.90
C ALA A 253 -8.66 -22.03 -5.32
N ILE A 254 -9.66 -22.08 -6.20
CA ILE A 254 -9.58 -21.50 -7.55
C ILE A 254 -9.39 -19.98 -7.47
N LEU A 255 -10.18 -19.28 -6.64
CA LEU A 255 -10.06 -17.83 -6.48
C LEU A 255 -8.68 -17.43 -5.93
N VAL A 256 -8.13 -18.18 -4.98
CA VAL A 256 -6.79 -17.95 -4.44
C VAL A 256 -5.74 -18.03 -5.55
N GLU A 257 -5.83 -19.04 -6.42
CA GLU A 257 -4.90 -19.19 -7.54
C GLU A 257 -5.05 -18.08 -8.58
N GLN A 258 -6.29 -17.70 -8.88
CA GLN A 258 -6.56 -16.58 -9.79
C GLN A 258 -6.01 -15.25 -9.26
N LEU A 259 -6.10 -15.01 -7.96
CA LEU A 259 -5.53 -13.82 -7.32
C LEU A 259 -4.01 -13.85 -7.33
N LYS A 260 -3.38 -14.99 -7.02
CA LYS A 260 -1.91 -15.15 -7.07
C LYS A 260 -1.34 -14.97 -8.47
N SER A 261 -2.07 -15.42 -9.48
CA SER A 261 -1.69 -15.30 -10.90
C SER A 261 -2.17 -14.00 -11.57
N GLY A 262 -2.90 -13.13 -10.88
CA GLY A 262 -3.45 -11.88 -11.46
C GLY A 262 -4.53 -12.10 -12.54
N THR A 263 -5.14 -13.28 -12.59
CA THR A 263 -6.15 -13.66 -13.59
C THR A 263 -7.59 -13.52 -13.08
N TYR A 264 -7.77 -13.14 -11.81
CA TYR A 264 -9.10 -12.96 -11.21
C TYR A 264 -9.93 -11.91 -11.96
N ARG A 265 -11.16 -12.28 -12.36
CA ARG A 265 -12.16 -11.38 -12.95
C ARG A 265 -13.51 -11.65 -12.28
N PRO A 266 -14.23 -10.60 -11.84
CA PRO A 266 -15.47 -10.73 -11.09
C PRO A 266 -16.68 -11.10 -11.95
#